data_AF-G8C3E6-F1
#
_entry.id   AF-G8C3E6-F1
#
_cell.length_a   1.000
_cell.length_b   1.000
_cell.length_c   1.000
_cell.angle_alpha   90.00
_cell.angle_beta   90.00
_cell.angle_gamma   90.00
#
_symmetry.space_group_name_H-M   'P 1'
#
loop_
_entity.id
_entity.type
_entity.pdbx_description
1 polymer ?
#
loop_
_entity_poly.entity_id
_entity_poly.type
_entity_poly.pdbx_seq_one_letter_code
_entity_poly.pdbx_strand_id
1 'polypeptide(L)'
;MQKMERIKFNFTNAKHKVEKYMEHNKRSSHTIKRSTVDNQLEPLTPEERKSLMYFFEGFHKLDQKKSALSLKLTAVAPNEEVLISPELDPTLKRKVRQSLHKINWDKNEVKLFKRLENYPSDAGNLFGWKNWQQSPFSVFYEDQHPWMEDMQGWSTTLNVQQKREKQDRQRCSFSSIGFGGKRNTNSRSCAPPKQEYKKIVQHKKDVIEMHIASWLLQKMGQLTQD
;
A
#
# COMPACT_ATOMS: atom_id res chain seq x y z
N MET A 1 3.29 30.05 -7.24
CA MET A 1 2.51 29.25 -8.22
C MET A 1 3.01 27.80 -8.35
N GLN A 2 4.33 27.58 -8.50
CA GLN A 2 4.96 26.26 -8.72
C GLN A 2 4.62 25.13 -7.71
N LYS A 3 4.37 25.44 -6.42
CA LYS A 3 4.09 24.41 -5.40
C LYS A 3 2.76 23.68 -5.65
N MET A 4 1.72 24.41 -6.04
CA MET A 4 0.38 23.83 -6.27
C MET A 4 0.36 23.00 -7.56
N GLU A 5 1.07 23.45 -8.59
CA GLU A 5 1.25 22.70 -9.84
C GLU A 5 1.95 21.37 -9.60
N ARG A 6 3.00 21.34 -8.78
CA ARG A 6 3.67 20.08 -8.38
C ARG A 6 2.74 19.14 -7.62
N ILE A 7 1.96 19.66 -6.67
CA ILE A 7 0.99 18.86 -5.91
C ILE A 7 -0.08 18.28 -6.85
N LYS A 8 -0.60 19.08 -7.79
CA LYS A 8 -1.56 18.63 -8.81
C LYS A 8 -0.95 17.56 -9.72
N PHE A 9 0.26 17.77 -10.22
CA PHE A 9 0.97 16.82 -11.07
C PHE A 9 1.15 15.46 -10.37
N ASN A 10 1.67 15.46 -9.14
CA ASN A 10 1.87 14.23 -8.37
C ASN A 10 0.55 13.54 -8.04
N PHE A 11 -0.51 14.31 -7.76
CA PHE A 11 -1.85 13.74 -7.55
C PHE A 11 -2.38 13.06 -8.82
N THR A 12 -2.29 13.72 -9.98
CA THR A 12 -2.72 13.15 -11.26
C THR A 12 -1.94 11.87 -11.56
N ASN A 13 -0.63 11.87 -11.33
CA ASN A 13 0.20 10.67 -11.57
C ASN A 13 -0.18 9.52 -10.63
N ALA A 14 -0.38 9.82 -9.34
CA ALA A 14 -0.84 8.83 -8.36
C ALA A 14 -2.20 8.23 -8.76
N LYS A 15 -3.14 9.08 -9.16
CA LYS A 15 -4.46 8.65 -9.65
C LYS A 15 -4.33 7.71 -10.85
N HIS A 16 -3.55 8.09 -11.86
CA HIS A 16 -3.33 7.29 -13.05
C HIS A 16 -2.74 5.89 -12.74
N LYS A 17 -1.74 5.83 -11.84
CA LYS A 17 -1.15 4.56 -11.39
C LYS A 17 -2.18 3.65 -10.71
N VAL A 18 -3.04 4.24 -9.87
CA VAL A 18 -4.10 3.48 -9.18
C VAL A 18 -5.17 3.00 -10.16
N GLU A 19 -5.61 3.84 -11.10
CA GLU A 19 -6.58 3.46 -12.14
C GLU A 19 -6.06 2.27 -12.96
N LYS A 20 -4.81 2.34 -13.42
CA LYS A 20 -4.13 1.25 -14.15
C LYS A 20 -4.07 -0.05 -13.31
N TYR A 21 -3.78 0.06 -12.02
CA TYR A 21 -3.81 -1.07 -11.09
C TYR A 21 -5.20 -1.70 -10.97
N MET A 22 -6.24 -0.87 -10.81
CA MET A 22 -7.63 -1.33 -10.67
C MET A 22 -8.15 -2.01 -11.94
N GLU A 23 -7.89 -1.44 -13.11
CA GLU A 23 -8.24 -2.03 -14.41
C GLU A 23 -7.61 -3.40 -14.60
N HIS A 24 -6.35 -3.55 -14.20
CA HIS A 24 -5.63 -4.80 -14.30
C HIS A 24 -6.23 -5.89 -13.40
N ASN A 25 -6.56 -5.54 -12.14
CA ASN A 25 -7.18 -6.48 -11.22
C ASN A 25 -8.55 -6.99 -11.72
N LYS A 26 -9.37 -6.10 -12.31
CA LYS A 26 -10.66 -6.47 -12.92
C LYS A 26 -10.50 -7.47 -14.07
N ARG A 27 -9.51 -7.29 -14.95
CA ARG A 27 -9.28 -8.15 -16.11
C ARG A 27 -8.76 -9.54 -15.76
N SER A 28 -8.05 -9.70 -14.64
CA SER A 28 -7.47 -10.99 -14.25
C SER A 28 -8.51 -12.04 -13.80
N SER A 29 -9.77 -11.65 -13.56
CA SER A 29 -10.82 -12.59 -13.11
C SER A 29 -11.44 -13.42 -14.25
N HIS A 30 -11.22 -13.08 -15.53
CA HIS A 30 -11.96 -13.72 -16.63
C HIS A 30 -11.13 -14.53 -17.63
N THR A 31 -9.83 -14.27 -17.84
CA THR A 31 -9.07 -15.11 -18.79
C THR A 31 -7.56 -15.10 -18.54
N ILE A 32 -6.96 -16.29 -18.71
CA ILE A 32 -5.54 -16.62 -19.00
C ILE A 32 -4.66 -17.02 -17.80
N LYS A 33 -4.66 -18.35 -17.58
CA LYS A 33 -3.50 -19.12 -17.13
C LYS A 33 -2.32 -18.90 -18.10
N ARG A 34 -1.12 -18.67 -17.54
CA ARG A 34 0.21 -18.62 -18.20
C ARG A 34 0.53 -17.38 -19.04
N SER A 35 0.92 -16.30 -18.36
CA SER A 35 2.09 -15.52 -18.77
C SER A 35 2.84 -15.06 -17.52
N THR A 36 3.93 -15.76 -17.21
CA THR A 36 5.05 -15.18 -16.49
C THR A 36 5.60 -14.06 -17.36
N VAL A 37 5.44 -12.79 -16.94
CA VAL A 37 6.29 -11.61 -17.20
C VAL A 37 5.48 -10.31 -16.94
N ASP A 38 5.98 -9.49 -16.02
CA ASP A 38 5.82 -8.03 -15.94
C ASP A 38 4.42 -7.39 -15.98
N ASN A 39 3.61 -7.59 -14.94
CA ASN A 39 2.79 -6.47 -14.47
C ASN A 39 3.60 -5.69 -13.43
N GLN A 40 4.48 -4.83 -13.93
CA GLN A 40 5.20 -3.90 -13.08
C GLN A 40 4.20 -2.89 -12.53
N LEU A 41 3.65 -3.21 -11.37
CA LEU A 41 2.98 -2.25 -10.51
C LEU A 41 3.95 -1.09 -10.31
N GLU A 42 3.61 0.08 -10.80
CA GLU A 42 4.46 1.26 -10.64
C GLU A 42 4.32 1.78 -9.22
N PRO A 43 5.36 1.74 -8.37
CA PRO A 43 5.23 2.13 -6.97
C PRO A 43 4.87 3.62 -6.84
N LEU A 44 4.17 3.95 -5.76
CA LEU A 44 3.86 5.33 -5.42
C LEU A 44 5.08 6.00 -4.79
N THR A 45 5.46 7.15 -5.33
CA THR A 45 6.53 7.97 -4.74
C THR A 45 6.06 8.59 -3.41
N PRO A 46 6.97 8.95 -2.50
CA PRO A 46 6.60 9.71 -1.30
C PRO A 46 5.83 11.00 -1.61
N GLU A 47 6.16 11.68 -2.71
CA GLU A 47 5.52 12.90 -3.16
C GLU A 47 4.10 12.67 -3.67
N GLU A 48 3.86 11.57 -4.40
CA GLU A 48 2.54 11.10 -4.82
C GLU A 48 1.66 10.73 -3.62
N ARG A 49 2.23 10.07 -2.61
CA ARG A 49 1.52 9.73 -1.37
C ARG A 49 1.13 10.97 -0.57
N LYS A 50 2.03 11.97 -0.51
CA LYS A 50 1.76 13.27 0.12
C LYS A 50 0.69 14.06 -0.63
N SER A 51 0.69 14.05 -1.97
CA SER A 51 -0.32 14.76 -2.75
C SER A 51 -1.71 14.11 -2.60
N LEU A 52 -1.81 12.78 -2.59
CA LEU A 52 -3.06 12.07 -2.28
C LEU A 52 -3.63 12.50 -0.93
N MET A 53 -2.80 12.52 0.11
CA MET A 53 -3.22 12.96 1.45
C MET A 53 -3.67 14.44 1.43
N TYR A 54 -2.94 15.32 0.74
CA TYR A 54 -3.28 16.74 0.64
C TYR A 54 -4.65 16.95 -0.01
N PHE A 55 -4.93 16.26 -1.12
CA PHE A 55 -6.23 16.33 -1.78
C PHE A 55 -7.35 15.73 -0.92
N PHE A 56 -7.10 14.62 -0.22
CA PHE A 56 -8.05 14.02 0.71
C PHE A 56 -8.43 14.98 1.85
N GLU A 57 -7.45 15.64 2.47
CA GLU A 57 -7.72 16.64 3.51
C GLU A 57 -8.52 17.84 2.97
N GLY A 58 -8.27 18.24 1.72
CA GLY A 58 -9.02 19.28 1.02
C GLY A 58 -10.46 18.87 0.74
N PHE A 59 -10.65 17.66 0.21
CA PHE A 59 -11.96 17.07 -0.06
C PHE A 59 -12.79 16.97 1.21
N HIS A 60 -12.23 16.43 2.30
CA HIS A 60 -12.93 16.34 3.59
C HIS A 60 -13.41 17.70 4.10
N LYS A 61 -12.59 18.76 3.93
CA LYS A 61 -12.98 20.12 4.28
C LYS A 61 -14.11 20.68 3.40
N LEU A 62 -14.11 20.34 2.11
CA LEU A 62 -15.19 20.71 1.18
C LEU A 62 -16.48 19.98 1.52
N ASP A 63 -16.39 18.69 1.86
CA ASP A 63 -17.53 17.86 2.26
C ASP A 63 -18.22 18.40 3.52
N GLN A 64 -17.44 18.76 4.56
CA GLN A 64 -17.98 19.41 5.76
C GLN A 64 -18.67 20.74 5.46
N LYS A 65 -18.11 21.55 4.55
CA LYS A 65 -18.74 22.81 4.13
C LYS A 65 -20.01 22.57 3.33
N LYS A 66 -20.02 21.55 2.47
CA LYS A 66 -21.20 21.13 1.71
C LYS A 66 -22.32 20.73 2.67
N SER A 67 -22.04 19.85 3.65
CA SER A 67 -23.01 19.45 4.67
C SER A 67 -23.59 20.67 5.42
N ALA A 68 -22.73 21.57 5.90
CA ALA A 68 -23.17 22.78 6.59
C ALA A 68 -24.04 23.71 5.72
N LEU A 69 -23.77 23.79 4.42
CA LEU A 69 -24.58 24.56 3.47
C LEU A 69 -25.90 23.86 3.14
N SER A 70 -25.89 22.54 2.96
CA SER A 70 -27.10 21.73 2.73
C SER A 70 -28.08 21.83 3.90
N LEU A 71 -27.60 21.83 5.14
CA LEU A 71 -28.42 22.05 6.33
C LEU A 71 -29.07 23.45 6.33
N LYS A 72 -28.31 24.48 5.96
CA LYS A 72 -28.84 25.85 5.83
C LYS A 72 -29.87 25.96 4.70
N LEU A 73 -29.64 25.29 3.57
CA LEU A 73 -30.56 25.31 2.44
C LEU A 73 -31.88 24.61 2.78
N THR A 74 -31.82 23.46 3.46
CA THR A 74 -33.00 22.73 3.96
C THR A 74 -33.81 23.59 4.94
N ALA A 75 -33.15 24.41 5.76
CA ALA A 75 -33.82 25.32 6.68
C ALA A 75 -34.55 26.49 5.97
N VAL A 76 -34.12 26.87 4.77
CA VAL A 76 -34.69 28.00 4.00
C VAL A 76 -35.70 27.53 2.95
N ALA A 77 -35.52 26.32 2.40
CA ALA A 77 -36.38 25.72 1.38
C ALA A 77 -36.78 24.28 1.80
N PRO A 78 -37.65 24.13 2.82
CA PRO A 78 -37.98 22.83 3.40
C PRO A 78 -38.76 21.89 2.46
N ASN A 79 -39.31 22.43 1.36
CA ASN A 79 -40.09 21.68 0.37
C ASN A 79 -39.29 21.34 -0.90
N GLU A 80 -38.03 21.74 -1.01
CA GLU A 80 -37.15 21.26 -2.08
C GLU A 80 -36.49 19.95 -1.64
N GLU A 81 -36.56 18.91 -2.47
CA GLU A 81 -35.80 17.68 -2.27
C GLU A 81 -34.31 17.98 -2.42
N VAL A 82 -33.67 18.36 -1.33
CA VAL A 82 -32.22 18.44 -1.26
C VAL A 82 -31.70 17.01 -1.19
N LEU A 83 -31.10 16.54 -2.29
CA LEU A 83 -30.33 15.30 -2.30
C LEU A 83 -29.10 15.45 -1.40
N ILE A 84 -29.25 15.15 -0.11
CA ILE A 84 -28.17 15.13 0.86
C ILE A 84 -27.36 13.85 0.61
N SER A 85 -26.21 14.01 -0.06
CA SER A 85 -25.20 12.94 -0.14
C SER A 85 -24.75 12.54 1.26
N PRO A 86 -24.47 11.25 1.53
CA PRO A 86 -23.96 10.81 2.83
C PRO A 86 -22.68 11.59 3.19
N GLU A 87 -22.69 12.20 4.36
CA GLU A 87 -21.57 12.98 4.91
C GLU A 87 -20.43 12.04 5.33
N LEU A 88 -19.18 12.44 5.06
CA LEU A 88 -18.03 11.74 5.61
C LEU A 88 -17.93 11.99 7.13
N ASP A 89 -17.69 10.91 7.90
CA ASP A 89 -17.44 11.00 9.35
C ASP A 89 -16.48 12.17 9.69
N PRO A 90 -16.88 13.13 10.54
CA PRO A 90 -16.05 14.28 10.91
C PRO A 90 -14.70 13.88 11.51
N THR A 91 -14.62 12.70 12.14
CA THR A 91 -13.40 12.15 12.73
C THR A 91 -12.53 11.39 11.74
N LEU A 92 -13.03 11.11 10.53
CA LEU A 92 -12.36 10.31 9.51
C LEU A 92 -11.00 10.89 9.12
N LYS A 93 -10.93 12.20 8.87
CA LYS A 93 -9.66 12.88 8.56
C LYS A 93 -8.59 12.63 9.62
N ARG A 94 -8.96 12.72 10.90
CA ARG A 94 -8.05 12.46 12.01
C ARG A 94 -7.62 10.99 12.06
N LYS A 95 -8.57 10.06 11.89
CA LYS A 95 -8.30 8.61 11.87
C LYS A 95 -7.36 8.22 10.72
N VAL A 96 -7.62 8.71 9.50
CA VAL A 96 -6.78 8.50 8.32
C VAL A 96 -5.38 9.04 8.55
N ARG A 97 -5.25 10.31 8.99
CA ARG A 97 -3.94 10.92 9.24
C ARG A 97 -3.13 10.16 10.29
N GLN A 98 -3.75 9.78 11.39
CA GLN A 98 -3.08 9.00 12.45
C GLN A 98 -2.65 7.63 11.94
N SER A 99 -3.48 6.95 11.15
CA SER A 99 -3.19 5.62 10.64
C SER A 99 -2.09 5.63 9.59
N LEU A 100 -2.13 6.56 8.63
CA LEU A 100 -1.07 6.79 7.65
C LEU A 100 0.26 7.15 8.33
N HIS A 101 0.23 7.96 9.38
CA HIS A 101 1.43 8.30 10.14
C HIS A 101 2.03 7.09 10.87
N LYS A 102 1.19 6.24 11.50
CA LYS A 102 1.64 5.01 12.18
C LYS A 102 2.40 4.06 11.25
N ILE A 103 2.02 4.02 9.97
CA ILE A 103 2.64 3.18 8.96
C ILE A 103 3.73 3.91 8.14
N ASN A 104 4.15 5.13 8.52
CA ASN A 104 5.13 5.92 7.76
C ASN A 104 4.74 6.11 6.27
N TRP A 105 3.45 6.27 5.98
CA TRP A 105 2.93 6.37 4.61
C TRP A 105 3.60 7.47 3.78
N ASP A 106 3.86 8.62 4.39
CA ASP A 106 4.41 9.82 3.77
C ASP A 106 5.95 9.82 3.69
N LYS A 107 6.61 8.73 4.10
CA LYS A 107 8.06 8.57 4.08
C LYS A 107 8.50 7.60 2.98
N ASN A 108 9.80 7.38 2.88
CA ASN A 108 10.38 6.50 1.85
C ASN A 108 9.86 5.07 1.94
N GLU A 109 9.50 4.59 3.14
CA GLU A 109 9.15 3.20 3.36
C GLU A 109 7.91 3.02 4.26
N VAL A 110 6.87 2.36 3.72
CA VAL A 110 5.67 1.97 4.49
C VAL A 110 5.98 0.82 5.44
N LYS A 111 5.56 0.97 6.69
CA LYS A 111 5.67 -0.05 7.74
C LYS A 111 4.42 -0.94 7.73
N LEU A 112 4.61 -2.20 7.35
CA LEU A 112 3.55 -3.21 7.37
C LEU A 112 3.39 -3.89 8.75
N PHE A 113 4.41 -3.82 9.60
CA PHE A 113 4.44 -4.42 10.93
C PHE A 113 4.95 -3.43 11.99
N LYS A 114 4.60 -3.66 13.27
CA LYS A 114 4.84 -2.67 14.34
C LYS A 114 6.25 -2.68 14.93
N ARG A 115 6.91 -3.83 15.03
CA ARG A 115 8.26 -3.97 15.63
C ARG A 115 9.21 -4.70 14.68
N LEU A 116 10.41 -4.15 14.47
CA LEU A 116 11.51 -4.74 13.67
C LEU A 116 12.04 -6.06 14.23
N GLU A 117 11.93 -6.25 15.54
CA GLU A 117 12.49 -7.42 16.24
C GLU A 117 11.61 -8.67 16.11
N ASN A 118 10.31 -8.49 15.88
CA ASN A 118 9.38 -9.60 15.65
C ASN A 118 9.20 -9.75 14.14
N TYR A 119 9.94 -10.69 13.57
CA TYR A 119 9.69 -11.22 12.22
C TYR A 119 8.20 -11.54 12.04
N PRO A 120 7.68 -11.55 10.79
CA PRO A 120 6.29 -11.88 10.50
C PRO A 120 6.06 -13.37 10.76
N SER A 121 5.95 -13.74 12.02
CA SER A 121 5.74 -15.10 12.48
C SER A 121 4.37 -15.28 13.13
N ASP A 122 3.65 -14.19 13.41
CA ASP A 122 2.39 -14.30 14.12
C ASP A 122 1.26 -13.52 13.46
N ALA A 123 0.61 -14.21 12.51
CA ALA A 123 -0.71 -13.87 12.00
C ALA A 123 -1.72 -13.67 13.16
N GLY A 124 -1.56 -14.42 14.27
CA GLY A 124 -2.41 -14.33 15.44
C GLY A 124 -2.34 -13.00 16.18
N ASN A 125 -1.23 -12.27 16.05
CA ASN A 125 -1.04 -10.92 16.63
C ASN A 125 -1.08 -9.81 15.57
N LEU A 126 -1.63 -10.10 14.38
CA LEU A 126 -1.77 -9.16 13.26
C LEU A 126 -0.47 -8.41 12.98
N PHE A 127 0.66 -9.14 12.85
CA PHE A 127 1.97 -8.54 12.56
C PHE A 127 2.41 -7.47 13.59
N GLY A 128 2.02 -7.67 14.86
CA GLY A 128 2.35 -6.81 15.99
C GLY A 128 1.35 -5.67 16.23
N TRP A 129 0.24 -5.63 15.50
CA TRP A 129 -0.81 -4.62 15.67
C TRP A 129 -1.84 -4.98 16.75
N LYS A 130 -1.69 -6.12 17.45
CA LYS A 130 -2.58 -6.62 18.52
C LYS A 130 -3.92 -7.12 18.00
N ASN A 131 -4.87 -6.23 17.74
CA ASN A 131 -6.20 -6.57 17.25
C ASN A 131 -6.59 -5.68 16.06
N TRP A 132 -7.62 -6.09 15.31
CA TRP A 132 -7.97 -5.46 14.05
C TRP A 132 -8.34 -3.99 14.25
N GLN A 133 -9.10 -3.71 15.31
CA GLN A 133 -9.56 -2.36 15.66
C GLN A 133 -8.40 -1.41 16.02
N GLN A 134 -7.25 -1.93 16.46
CA GLN A 134 -6.05 -1.13 16.74
C GLN A 134 -5.10 -1.04 15.55
N SER A 135 -5.28 -1.89 14.54
CA SER A 135 -4.48 -1.89 13.31
C SER A 135 -4.73 -0.59 12.53
N PRO A 136 -3.67 0.11 12.08
CA PRO A 136 -3.84 1.27 11.21
C PRO A 136 -4.48 0.92 9.86
N PHE A 137 -4.48 -0.36 9.48
CA PHE A 137 -5.07 -0.83 8.24
C PHE A 137 -6.59 -0.98 8.30
N SER A 138 -7.19 -1.06 9.49
CA SER A 138 -8.65 -1.11 9.66
C SER A 138 -9.40 0.13 9.15
N VAL A 139 -8.68 1.22 8.88
CA VAL A 139 -9.28 2.41 8.26
C VAL A 139 -9.44 2.23 6.74
N PHE A 140 -8.57 1.45 6.11
CA PHE A 140 -8.46 1.35 4.65
C PHE A 140 -9.08 0.07 4.09
N TYR A 141 -9.23 -0.95 4.92
CA TYR A 141 -9.87 -2.22 4.56
C TYR A 141 -11.21 -2.32 5.26
N GLU A 142 -12.22 -2.81 4.55
CA GLU A 142 -13.55 -3.04 5.11
C GLU A 142 -13.51 -4.12 6.21
N ASP A 143 -12.77 -5.20 5.95
CA ASP A 143 -12.62 -6.34 6.85
C ASP A 143 -11.17 -6.75 7.07
N GLN A 144 -10.93 -7.52 8.14
CA GLN A 144 -9.61 -8.09 8.45
C GLN A 144 -9.14 -9.08 7.38
N HIS A 145 -10.07 -9.81 6.76
CA HIS A 145 -9.74 -10.93 5.89
C HIS A 145 -8.94 -10.52 4.63
N PRO A 146 -9.37 -9.53 3.81
CA PRO A 146 -8.60 -9.11 2.64
C PRO A 146 -7.21 -8.59 3.01
N TRP A 147 -7.10 -7.85 4.12
CA TRP A 147 -5.81 -7.39 4.63
C TRP A 147 -4.88 -8.54 5.02
N MET A 148 -5.42 -9.58 5.66
CA MET A 148 -4.66 -10.77 6.03
C MET A 148 -4.15 -11.53 4.81
N GLU A 149 -4.91 -11.62 3.73
CA GLU A 149 -4.48 -12.26 2.49
C GLU A 149 -3.27 -11.53 1.87
N ASP A 150 -3.34 -10.20 1.77
CA ASP A 150 -2.24 -9.36 1.27
C ASP A 150 -0.98 -9.50 2.14
N MET A 151 -1.15 -9.46 3.46
CA MET A 151 -0.07 -9.61 4.42
C MET A 151 0.53 -11.02 4.45
N GLN A 152 -0.29 -12.06 4.24
CA GLN A 152 0.19 -13.44 4.12
C GLN A 152 1.00 -13.64 2.85
N GLY A 153 0.57 -13.04 1.73
CA GLY A 153 1.32 -13.02 0.48
C GLY A 153 2.69 -12.35 0.64
N TRP A 154 2.74 -11.19 1.29
CA TRP A 154 3.99 -10.49 1.59
C TRP A 154 4.90 -11.29 2.53
N SER A 155 4.38 -11.75 3.67
CA SER A 155 5.18 -12.46 4.69
C SER A 155 5.72 -13.79 4.21
N THR A 156 4.95 -14.55 3.44
CA THR A 156 5.41 -15.80 2.82
C THR A 156 6.57 -15.53 1.86
N THR A 157 6.45 -14.51 1.02
CA THR A 157 7.51 -14.11 0.07
C THR A 157 8.77 -13.68 0.81
N LEU A 158 8.62 -12.88 1.87
CA LEU A 158 9.75 -12.43 2.69
C LEU A 158 10.46 -13.60 3.38
N ASN A 159 9.71 -14.54 3.95
CA ASN A 159 10.24 -15.75 4.58
C ASN A 159 11.00 -16.63 3.57
N VAL A 160 10.50 -16.77 2.33
CA VAL A 160 11.19 -17.49 1.24
C VAL A 160 12.49 -16.78 0.87
N GLN A 161 12.48 -15.45 0.70
CA GLN A 161 13.69 -14.68 0.42
C GLN A 161 14.75 -14.92 1.50
N GLN A 162 14.38 -14.83 2.77
CA GLN A 162 15.31 -14.98 3.88
C GLN A 162 15.84 -16.41 4.01
N LYS A 163 15.01 -17.44 3.79
CA LYS A 163 15.46 -18.84 3.76
C LYS A 163 16.51 -19.05 2.68
N ARG A 164 16.31 -18.50 1.49
CA ARG A 164 17.29 -18.55 0.39
C ARG A 164 18.57 -17.80 0.74
N GLU A 165 18.47 -16.58 1.28
CA GLU A 165 19.64 -15.82 1.72
C GLU A 165 20.45 -16.55 2.80
N LYS A 166 19.80 -17.26 3.73
CA LYS A 166 20.47 -18.09 4.74
C LYS A 166 21.17 -19.30 4.09
N GLN A 167 20.49 -20.02 3.20
CA GLN A 167 21.06 -21.17 2.48
C GLN A 167 22.28 -20.78 1.63
N ASP A 168 22.20 -19.65 0.92
CA ASP A 168 23.30 -19.16 0.08
C ASP A 168 24.51 -18.74 0.93
N ARG A 169 24.28 -18.05 2.06
CA ARG A 169 25.35 -17.71 3.03
C ARG A 169 26.03 -18.97 3.55
N GLN A 170 25.27 -20.02 3.88
CA GLN A 170 25.84 -21.29 4.34
C GLN A 170 26.66 -21.95 3.24
N ARG A 171 26.14 -22.05 2.00
CA ARG A 171 26.86 -22.66 0.87
C ARG A 171 28.17 -21.95 0.54
N CYS A 172 28.19 -20.61 0.53
CA CYS A 172 29.42 -19.85 0.25
C CYS A 172 30.38 -19.79 1.46
N SER A 173 29.91 -20.08 2.68
CA SER A 173 30.75 -20.17 3.89
C SER A 173 31.46 -21.53 4.06
N PHE A 174 30.95 -22.61 3.45
CA PHE A 174 31.61 -23.92 3.48
C PHE A 174 32.77 -24.01 2.47
N SER A 175 32.76 -23.21 1.40
CA SER A 175 33.84 -23.12 0.41
C SER A 175 35.10 -22.40 0.91
N SER A 176 35.11 -21.83 2.12
CA SER A 176 36.27 -21.14 2.72
C SER A 176 36.95 -21.92 3.86
N ILE A 177 36.41 -23.06 4.28
CA ILE A 177 36.94 -23.85 5.40
C ILE A 177 37.16 -25.29 4.91
N GLY A 178 38.26 -25.54 4.20
CA GLY A 178 38.67 -26.91 3.88
C GLY A 178 39.60 -27.06 2.67
N PHE A 179 40.87 -27.31 2.96
CA PHE A 179 41.91 -27.91 2.11
C PHE A 179 42.50 -27.08 0.96
N GLY A 180 43.79 -26.77 1.13
CA GLY A 180 44.64 -26.17 0.12
C GLY A 180 44.67 -27.00 -1.17
N GLY A 181 44.13 -26.42 -2.23
CA GLY A 181 44.20 -26.97 -3.57
C GLY A 181 43.83 -25.90 -4.59
N LYS A 182 44.85 -25.35 -5.26
CA LYS A 182 44.84 -24.51 -6.47
C LYS A 182 43.50 -23.80 -6.79
N ARG A 183 43.45 -22.50 -6.45
CA ARG A 183 42.34 -21.58 -6.75
C ARG A 183 42.08 -21.54 -8.25
N ASN A 184 41.01 -22.20 -8.68
CA ASN A 184 40.42 -22.00 -10.01
C ASN A 184 39.77 -20.61 -10.02
N THR A 185 40.29 -19.67 -10.80
CA THR A 185 39.89 -18.25 -10.89
C THR A 185 38.55 -18.01 -11.58
N ASN A 186 37.71 -19.05 -11.72
CA ASN A 186 36.39 -18.98 -12.35
C ASN A 186 35.25 -19.13 -11.34
N SER A 187 35.37 -18.58 -10.12
CA SER A 187 34.24 -18.47 -9.19
C SER A 187 33.28 -17.35 -9.62
N ARG A 188 32.68 -17.48 -10.81
CA ARG A 188 31.49 -16.70 -11.18
C ARG A 188 30.31 -17.19 -10.32
N SER A 189 29.75 -16.22 -9.62
CA SER A 189 28.43 -16.18 -8.97
C SER A 189 28.17 -17.01 -7.71
N CYS A 190 28.89 -16.71 -6.63
CA CYS A 190 28.29 -16.63 -5.27
C CYS A 190 27.54 -15.29 -5.06
N ALA A 191 27.06 -14.68 -6.16
CA ALA A 191 26.20 -13.50 -6.13
C ALA A 191 24.77 -14.00 -6.38
N PRO A 192 23.92 -14.12 -5.34
CA PRO A 192 22.55 -14.57 -5.51
C PRO A 192 21.77 -13.66 -6.47
N PRO A 193 20.69 -14.15 -7.11
CA PRO A 193 19.68 -13.32 -7.75
C PRO A 193 18.85 -12.56 -6.68
N LYS A 194 19.53 -11.77 -5.84
CA LYS A 194 18.98 -10.91 -4.79
C LYS A 194 17.92 -9.95 -5.34
N GLN A 195 18.03 -9.59 -6.62
CA GLN A 195 17.17 -8.59 -7.24
C GLN A 195 15.76 -9.13 -7.51
N GLU A 196 15.59 -10.39 -7.88
CA GLU A 196 14.27 -10.94 -8.22
C GLU A 196 13.37 -11.04 -6.99
N TYR A 197 13.85 -11.66 -5.91
CA TYR A 197 13.05 -11.78 -4.67
C TYR A 197 12.75 -10.44 -4.03
N LYS A 198 13.71 -9.51 -4.04
CA LYS A 198 13.47 -8.13 -3.57
C LYS A 198 12.37 -7.44 -4.38
N LYS A 199 12.35 -7.62 -5.71
CA LYS A 199 11.27 -7.10 -6.57
C LYS A 199 9.92 -7.71 -6.21
N ILE A 200 9.85 -9.02 -5.94
CA ILE A 200 8.58 -9.67 -5.57
C ILE A 200 8.09 -9.22 -4.18
N VAL A 201 8.98 -9.10 -3.20
CA VAL A 201 8.63 -8.59 -1.86
C VAL A 201 8.17 -7.14 -1.95
N GLN A 202 8.87 -6.31 -2.73
CA GLN A 202 8.47 -4.92 -2.97
C GLN A 202 7.12 -4.85 -3.68
N HIS A 203 6.90 -5.67 -4.70
CA HIS A 203 5.63 -5.74 -5.42
C HIS A 203 4.46 -6.06 -4.48
N LYS A 204 4.61 -7.03 -3.56
CA LYS A 204 3.57 -7.34 -2.57
C LYS A 204 3.30 -6.20 -1.60
N LYS A 205 4.32 -5.40 -1.27
CA LYS A 205 4.16 -4.20 -0.48
C LYS A 205 3.43 -3.10 -1.27
N ASP A 206 3.82 -2.90 -2.52
CA ASP A 206 3.22 -1.91 -3.41
C ASP A 206 1.71 -2.20 -3.62
N VAL A 207 1.28 -3.46 -3.62
CA VAL A 207 -0.15 -3.83 -3.64
C VAL A 207 -0.91 -3.25 -2.46
N ILE A 208 -0.38 -3.38 -1.24
CA ILE A 208 -0.99 -2.81 -0.03
C ILE A 208 -1.00 -1.27 -0.13
N GLU A 209 0.07 -0.68 -0.68
CA GLU A 209 0.12 0.77 -0.91
C GLU A 209 -0.96 1.22 -1.89
N MET A 210 -1.13 0.50 -3.01
CA MET A 210 -2.15 0.81 -3.99
C MET A 210 -3.57 0.66 -3.44
N HIS A 211 -3.82 -0.31 -2.57
CA HIS A 211 -5.10 -0.45 -1.88
C HIS A 211 -5.42 0.78 -1.01
N ILE A 212 -4.45 1.29 -0.25
CA ILE A 212 -4.63 2.51 0.56
C ILE A 212 -4.93 3.72 -0.35
N ALA A 213 -4.21 3.82 -1.48
CA ALA A 213 -4.39 4.90 -2.43
C ALA A 213 -5.76 4.82 -3.15
N SER A 214 -6.21 3.63 -3.55
CA SER A 214 -7.54 3.43 -4.13
C SER A 214 -8.64 3.78 -3.14
N TRP A 215 -8.50 3.38 -1.88
CA TRP A 215 -9.45 3.74 -0.82
C TRP A 215 -9.55 5.27 -0.67
N LEU A 216 -8.42 5.99 -0.64
CA LEU A 216 -8.43 7.45 -0.55
C LEU A 216 -9.16 8.08 -1.74
N LEU A 217 -8.88 7.61 -2.96
CA LEU A 217 -9.51 8.11 -4.19
C LEU A 217 -11.01 7.80 -4.24
N GLN A 218 -11.44 6.60 -3.82
CA GLN A 218 -12.86 6.24 -3.70
C GLN A 218 -13.59 7.15 -2.71
N LYS A 219 -13.01 7.41 -1.53
CA LYS A 219 -13.60 8.34 -0.55
C LYS A 219 -13.72 9.77 -1.06
N MET A 220 -12.91 10.17 -2.04
CA MET A 220 -13.02 11.47 -2.72
C MET A 220 -13.97 11.46 -3.93
N GLY A 221 -14.63 10.33 -4.22
CA GLY A 221 -15.43 10.16 -5.44
C GLY A 221 -14.60 10.25 -6.73
N GLN A 222 -13.29 10.01 -6.65
CA GLN A 222 -12.37 10.06 -7.80
C GLN A 222 -12.20 8.72 -8.51
N LEU A 223 -12.75 7.65 -7.93
CA LEU A 223 -12.88 6.31 -8.49
C LEU A 223 -14.29 5.81 -8.19
N THR A 224 -14.93 5.18 -9.17
CA THR A 224 -16.19 4.46 -8.94
C THR A 224 -15.91 3.17 -8.14
N GLN A 225 -16.73 2.92 -7.12
CA GLN A 225 -16.86 1.58 -6.56
C GLN A 225 -17.69 0.78 -7.57
N ASP A 226 -17.11 -0.28 -8.11
CA ASP A 226 -17.88 -1.30 -8.84
C ASP A 226 -18.55 -2.23 -7.83
#